data_AF-A0A158P879-F1
#
_entry.id   AF-A0A158P879-F1
#
_cell.length_a   1.000
_cell.length_b   1.000
_cell.length_c   1.000
_cell.angle_alpha   90.00
_cell.angle_beta   90.00
_cell.angle_gamma   90.00
#
_symmetry.space_group_name_H-M   'P 1'
#
loop_
_entity.id
_entity.type
_entity.pdbx_description
1 polymer ?
#
loop_
_entity_poly.entity_id
_entity_poly.type
_entity_poly.pdbx_seq_one_letter_code
_entity_poly.pdbx_strand_id
1 'polypeptide(L)'
;MPGKGNQNGRSLAKLQRMAQDGDIDLVLHVGDIAYNLDTDDGNVGDEFLRQIEPIAAYVPYMTAVGNHESASNFSHYINRFTMPDSEHNLFYSFDLGSAHFVFFSTEFYFYTEYGWKQIQNQWNWLIDDLMPFLIKDAKMSSYLKKANKNRATVPWILTFGHRPMYCSDFDGDDCTKYESIVYNGTVSPYFNPLAPVHIVSGSAKASQSNVYPIIVLSSEAL
;
A
#
# COMPACT_ATOMS: atom_id res chain seq x y z
N MET A 1 -7.25 21.95 12.54
CA MET A 1 -5.81 21.97 12.90
C MET A 1 -5.05 21.51 11.68
N PRO A 2 -3.94 22.15 11.26
CA PRO A 2 -3.19 21.69 10.10
C PRO A 2 -2.67 20.26 10.32
N GLY A 3 -2.75 19.39 9.32
CA GLY A 3 -2.31 18.00 9.41
C GLY A 3 -0.83 17.90 9.75
N LYS A 4 -0.47 16.97 10.67
CA LYS A 4 0.92 16.80 11.12
C LYS A 4 1.90 16.47 9.98
N GLY A 5 1.41 15.86 8.90
CA GLY A 5 2.21 15.53 7.70
C GLY A 5 2.80 16.75 7.00
N ASN A 6 2.09 17.88 7.03
CA ASN A 6 2.49 19.10 6.33
C ASN A 6 3.40 20.03 7.16
N GLN A 7 3.40 19.88 8.50
CA GLN A 7 4.18 20.73 9.43
C GLN A 7 5.44 20.05 9.99
N ASN A 8 5.53 18.71 9.96
CA ASN A 8 6.63 17.94 10.55
C ASN A 8 7.30 16.98 9.55
N GLY A 9 7.53 17.43 8.32
CA GLY A 9 8.18 16.67 7.24
C GLY A 9 9.68 16.42 7.48
N ARG A 10 10.04 15.69 8.54
CA ARG A 10 11.45 15.40 8.91
C ARG A 10 12.22 14.67 7.80
N SER A 11 11.53 13.85 7.02
CA SER A 11 12.10 13.09 5.90
C SER A 11 11.99 13.80 4.56
N LEU A 12 11.16 14.85 4.43
CA LEU A 12 10.81 15.44 3.12
C LEU A 12 12.03 15.99 2.38
N ALA A 13 12.83 16.83 3.04
CA ALA A 13 14.01 17.42 2.42
C ALA A 13 15.05 16.35 2.00
N LYS A 14 15.13 15.24 2.74
CA LYS A 14 16.01 14.12 2.38
C LYS A 14 15.48 13.39 1.14
N LEU A 15 14.18 13.08 1.11
CA LEU A 15 13.53 12.42 -0.03
C LEU A 15 13.62 13.26 -1.31
N GLN A 16 13.44 14.58 -1.21
CA GLN A 16 13.60 15.51 -2.34
C GLN A 16 15.01 15.44 -2.93
N ARG A 17 16.06 15.45 -2.09
CA ARG A 17 17.44 15.30 -2.56
C ARG A 17 17.69 13.95 -3.19
N MET A 18 17.31 12.87 -2.50
CA MET A 18 17.50 11.51 -3.00
C MET A 18 16.82 11.31 -4.37
N ALA A 19 15.63 11.86 -4.59
CA ALA A 19 14.94 11.79 -5.87
C ALA A 19 15.66 12.58 -6.98
N GLN A 20 16.19 13.78 -6.66
CA GLN A 20 16.84 14.66 -7.63
C GLN A 20 18.28 14.22 -7.97
N ASP A 21 18.98 13.65 -6.99
CA ASP A 21 20.33 13.14 -7.13
C ASP A 21 20.35 11.75 -7.81
N GLY A 22 19.18 11.10 -7.97
CA GLY A 22 19.05 9.77 -8.56
C GLY A 22 19.42 8.62 -7.62
N ASP A 23 19.42 8.87 -6.31
CA ASP A 23 19.70 7.85 -5.28
C ASP A 23 18.56 6.82 -5.15
N ILE A 24 17.38 7.15 -5.68
CA ILE A 24 16.15 6.37 -5.53
C ILE A 24 15.42 6.31 -6.87
N ASP A 25 14.73 5.22 -7.11
CA ASP A 25 14.00 4.99 -8.36
C ASP A 25 12.48 5.01 -8.16
N LEU A 26 12.02 4.92 -6.91
CA LEU A 26 10.62 4.77 -6.57
C LEU A 26 10.34 5.21 -5.13
N VAL A 27 9.19 5.87 -4.93
CA VAL A 27 8.60 6.10 -3.60
C VAL A 27 7.29 5.32 -3.46
N LEU A 28 7.15 4.62 -2.33
CA LEU A 28 5.95 3.89 -1.93
C LEU A 28 5.39 4.52 -0.65
N HIS A 29 4.24 5.19 -0.70
CA HIS A 29 3.61 5.87 0.44
C HIS A 29 2.34 5.11 0.86
N VAL A 30 2.37 4.49 2.04
CA VAL A 30 1.38 3.50 2.47
C VAL A 30 0.28 4.14 3.34
N GLY A 31 -0.53 5.01 2.74
CA GLY A 31 -1.68 5.69 3.35
C GLY A 31 -1.34 6.83 4.32
N ASP A 32 -2.38 7.50 4.84
CA ASP A 32 -2.30 8.67 5.72
C ASP A 32 -1.61 9.88 5.08
N ILE A 33 -2.02 10.16 3.85
CA ILE A 33 -1.45 11.19 3.00
C ILE A 33 -1.94 12.57 3.45
N ALA A 34 -0.99 13.48 3.69
CA ALA A 34 -1.26 14.81 4.25
C ALA A 34 -1.98 14.78 5.62
N TYR A 35 -2.11 13.60 6.24
CA TYR A 35 -3.01 13.30 7.35
C TYR A 35 -4.50 13.51 7.08
N ASN A 36 -4.97 14.40 6.20
CA ASN A 36 -6.36 14.46 5.76
C ASN A 36 -6.39 15.31 4.48
N LEU A 37 -6.63 14.67 3.34
CA LEU A 37 -6.63 15.36 2.04
C LEU A 37 -7.80 16.34 1.85
N ASP A 38 -8.88 16.20 2.62
CA ASP A 38 -10.10 16.98 2.53
C ASP A 38 -10.10 18.23 3.44
N THR A 39 -9.16 18.30 4.39
CA THR A 39 -9.13 19.40 5.36
C THR A 39 -8.94 20.75 4.67
N ASP A 40 -9.71 21.74 5.14
CA ASP A 40 -9.74 23.11 4.59
C ASP A 40 -10.13 23.10 3.10
N ASP A 41 -11.24 22.43 2.78
CA ASP A 41 -11.77 22.26 1.42
C ASP A 41 -10.72 21.70 0.43
N GLY A 42 -9.80 20.88 0.93
CA GLY A 42 -8.72 20.28 0.15
C GLY A 42 -7.42 21.08 0.09
N ASN A 43 -7.35 22.28 0.68
CA ASN A 43 -6.14 23.10 0.68
C ASN A 43 -4.95 22.39 1.35
N VAL A 44 -5.20 21.60 2.41
CA VAL A 44 -4.14 20.80 3.06
C VAL A 44 -3.59 19.74 2.11
N GLY A 45 -4.47 19.08 1.34
CA GLY A 45 -4.06 18.15 0.29
C GLY A 45 -3.25 18.84 -0.81
N ASP A 46 -3.70 20.01 -1.26
CA ASP A 46 -2.97 20.81 -2.27
C ASP A 46 -1.57 21.21 -1.79
N GLU A 47 -1.45 21.62 -0.52
CA GLU A 47 -0.18 22.01 0.07
C GLU A 47 0.79 20.82 0.16
N PHE A 48 0.30 19.67 0.62
CA PHE A 48 1.09 18.45 0.66
C PHE A 48 1.56 18.02 -0.73
N LEU A 49 0.69 18.11 -1.75
CA LEU A 49 1.06 17.76 -3.12
C LEU A 49 2.13 18.69 -3.70
N ARG A 50 2.09 20.00 -3.39
CA ARG A 50 3.19 20.94 -3.71
C ARG A 50 4.49 20.57 -3.01
N GLN A 51 4.41 20.05 -1.77
CA GLN A 51 5.61 19.64 -1.03
C GLN A 51 6.28 18.39 -1.64
N ILE A 52 5.50 17.44 -2.15
CA ILE A 52 6.04 16.21 -2.78
C ILE A 52 6.33 16.37 -4.28
N GLU A 53 5.88 17.44 -4.93
CA GLU A 53 6.17 17.73 -6.34
C GLU A 53 7.67 17.56 -6.69
N PRO A 54 8.64 18.07 -5.91
CA PRO A 54 10.06 17.92 -6.23
C PRO A 54 10.59 16.48 -6.09
N ILE A 55 9.76 15.54 -5.62
CA ILE A 55 10.02 14.09 -5.59
C ILE A 55 9.27 13.44 -6.76
N ALA A 56 7.94 13.61 -6.81
CA ALA A 56 7.05 12.95 -7.76
C ALA A 56 7.29 13.39 -9.23
N ALA A 57 7.93 14.54 -9.45
CA ALA A 57 8.36 14.98 -10.78
C ALA A 57 9.61 14.24 -11.30
N TYR A 58 10.38 13.58 -10.42
CA TYR A 58 11.63 12.91 -10.76
C TYR A 58 11.51 11.38 -10.72
N VAL A 59 10.72 10.83 -9.80
CA VAL A 59 10.50 9.39 -9.64
C VAL A 59 9.01 9.08 -9.46
N PRO A 60 8.53 7.88 -9.85
CA PRO A 60 7.17 7.47 -9.58
C PRO A 60 6.85 7.49 -8.08
N TYR A 61 5.67 8.00 -7.73
CA TYR A 61 5.19 8.13 -6.36
C TYR A 61 3.92 7.28 -6.19
N MET A 62 4.12 6.04 -5.77
CA MET A 62 3.06 5.03 -5.65
C MET A 62 2.42 5.10 -4.26
N THR A 63 1.09 5.00 -4.20
CA THR A 63 0.34 5.23 -2.95
C THR A 63 -0.61 4.10 -2.61
N ALA A 64 -0.71 3.75 -1.32
CA ALA A 64 -1.87 3.04 -0.79
C ALA A 64 -2.84 4.06 -0.16
N VAL A 65 -4.12 3.73 -0.13
CA VAL A 65 -5.13 4.51 0.59
C VAL A 65 -5.14 4.12 2.07
N GLY A 66 -5.23 5.11 2.97
CA GLY A 66 -5.42 4.93 4.42
C GLY A 66 -6.74 5.49 4.93
N ASN A 67 -6.98 5.36 6.24
CA ASN A 67 -8.24 5.81 6.85
C ASN A 67 -8.43 7.33 6.78
N HIS A 68 -7.33 8.07 6.80
CA HIS A 68 -7.33 9.52 6.68
C HIS A 68 -7.69 10.02 5.27
N GLU A 69 -7.80 9.12 4.29
CA GLU A 69 -8.30 9.43 2.95
C GLU A 69 -9.80 9.15 2.78
N SER A 70 -10.50 8.63 3.80
CA SER A 70 -11.87 8.11 3.69
C SER A 70 -12.94 9.13 3.29
N ALA A 71 -12.69 10.43 3.46
CA ALA A 71 -13.63 11.50 3.21
C ALA A 71 -14.33 11.38 1.84
N SER A 72 -15.67 11.44 1.86
CA SER A 72 -16.52 11.36 0.67
C SER A 72 -16.20 10.13 -0.20
N ASN A 73 -16.14 8.95 0.42
CA ASN A 73 -15.80 7.67 -0.23
C ASN A 73 -14.49 7.76 -1.02
N PHE A 74 -13.43 8.20 -0.33
CA PHE A 74 -12.07 8.31 -0.88
C PHE A 74 -11.90 9.26 -2.08
N SER A 75 -12.88 10.14 -2.34
CA SER A 75 -12.89 10.99 -3.53
C SER A 75 -11.66 11.89 -3.68
N HIS A 76 -11.13 12.46 -2.59
CA HIS A 76 -9.90 13.25 -2.66
C HIS A 76 -8.73 12.40 -3.16
N TYR A 77 -8.57 11.19 -2.63
CA TYR A 77 -7.52 10.27 -3.07
C TYR A 77 -7.71 9.85 -4.54
N ILE A 78 -8.92 9.40 -4.91
CA ILE A 78 -9.25 8.94 -6.26
C ILE A 78 -8.94 10.01 -7.31
N ASN A 79 -9.25 11.28 -7.03
CA ASN A 79 -9.11 12.36 -8.01
C ASN A 79 -7.74 13.07 -8.00
N ARG A 80 -6.87 12.78 -7.02
CA ARG A 80 -5.56 13.43 -6.89
C ARG A 80 -4.39 12.55 -7.30
N PHE A 81 -4.58 11.24 -7.30
CA PHE A 81 -3.56 10.26 -7.65
C PHE A 81 -3.88 9.55 -8.97
N THR A 82 -2.88 8.93 -9.58
CA THR A 82 -3.04 8.11 -10.79
C THR A 82 -2.08 6.94 -10.70
N MET A 83 -2.64 5.77 -10.42
CA MET A 83 -1.91 4.51 -10.27
C MET A 83 -2.04 3.68 -11.54
N PRO A 84 -1.02 2.85 -11.87
CA PRO A 84 -1.01 2.09 -13.12
C PRO A 84 -2.18 1.11 -13.20
N ASP A 85 -2.77 1.00 -14.39
CA ASP A 85 -3.82 0.04 -14.74
C ASP A 85 -4.97 -0.06 -13.70
N SER A 86 -5.32 1.07 -13.08
CA SER A 86 -6.34 1.16 -12.04
C SER A 86 -7.48 2.08 -12.46
N GLU A 87 -8.72 1.67 -12.18
CA GLU A 87 -9.88 2.53 -12.42
C GLU A 87 -10.00 3.67 -11.39
N HIS A 88 -9.52 3.43 -10.16
CA HIS A 88 -9.77 4.33 -9.03
C HIS A 88 -8.63 4.38 -8.00
N ASN A 89 -7.46 3.82 -8.29
CA ASN A 89 -6.24 3.88 -7.46
C ASN A 89 -6.27 3.14 -6.11
N LEU A 90 -7.42 2.57 -5.70
CA LEU A 90 -7.59 1.98 -4.36
C LEU A 90 -7.01 0.56 -4.27
N PHE A 91 -6.83 -0.11 -5.40
CA PHE A 91 -6.05 -1.34 -5.54
C PHE A 91 -5.49 -1.42 -6.96
N TYR A 92 -4.27 -1.92 -7.08
CA TYR A 92 -3.52 -2.02 -8.33
C TYR A 92 -2.23 -2.81 -8.10
N SER A 93 -1.58 -3.20 -9.18
CA SER A 93 -0.28 -3.87 -9.15
C SER A 93 0.61 -3.35 -10.27
N PHE A 94 1.91 -3.58 -10.13
CA PHE A 94 2.88 -3.31 -11.19
C PHE A 94 4.15 -4.12 -10.97
N ASP A 95 4.90 -4.33 -12.04
CA ASP A 95 6.21 -4.96 -11.99
C ASP A 95 7.30 -3.90 -12.08
N LEU A 96 8.32 -4.02 -11.22
CA LEU A 96 9.55 -3.24 -11.33
C LEU A 96 10.75 -4.16 -11.06
N GLY A 97 11.58 -4.34 -12.09
CA GLY A 97 12.71 -5.27 -12.04
C GLY A 97 12.22 -6.70 -11.73
N SER A 98 12.74 -7.28 -10.66
CA SER A 98 12.41 -8.64 -10.20
C SER A 98 11.31 -8.71 -9.15
N ALA A 99 10.59 -7.60 -8.91
CA ALA A 99 9.55 -7.51 -7.91
C ALA A 99 8.19 -7.17 -8.52
N HIS A 100 7.18 -7.89 -8.07
CA HIS A 100 5.76 -7.63 -8.31
C HIS A 100 5.17 -6.95 -7.08
N PHE A 101 4.69 -5.72 -7.25
CA PHE A 101 4.13 -4.88 -6.21
C PHE A 101 2.61 -4.93 -6.26
N VAL A 102 1.97 -5.15 -5.12
CA VAL A 102 0.51 -5.26 -5.01
C VAL A 102 0.02 -4.30 -3.94
N PHE A 103 -0.76 -3.31 -4.35
CA PHE A 103 -1.40 -2.34 -3.46
C PHE A 103 -2.88 -2.68 -3.35
N PHE A 104 -3.39 -2.75 -2.13
CA PHE A 104 -4.81 -2.99 -1.88
C PHE A 104 -5.34 -2.16 -0.71
N SER A 105 -6.62 -1.83 -0.76
CA SER A 105 -7.28 -1.05 0.29
C SER A 105 -7.63 -1.95 1.46
N THR A 106 -6.98 -1.70 2.59
CA THR A 106 -7.39 -2.26 3.89
C THR A 106 -8.62 -1.58 4.45
N GLU A 107 -8.97 -0.40 3.95
CA GLU A 107 -10.05 0.43 4.48
C GLU A 107 -11.43 -0.09 4.10
N PHE A 108 -11.55 -0.87 3.02
CA PHE A 108 -12.83 -1.48 2.64
C PHE A 108 -13.43 -2.37 3.74
N TYR A 109 -12.61 -2.93 4.63
CA TYR A 109 -13.08 -3.74 5.76
C TYR A 109 -13.58 -2.91 6.95
N PHE A 110 -13.31 -1.60 6.96
CA PHE A 110 -13.66 -0.68 8.04
C PHE A 110 -14.73 0.34 7.62
N TYR A 111 -14.82 0.67 6.33
CA TYR A 111 -15.80 1.61 5.76
C TYR A 111 -16.85 0.90 4.89
N THR A 112 -17.50 -0.12 5.48
CA THR A 112 -18.49 -0.97 4.78
C THR A 112 -19.75 -0.22 4.36
N GLU A 113 -20.03 0.93 4.96
CA GLU A 113 -21.09 1.87 4.60
C GLU A 113 -20.94 2.42 3.17
N TYR A 114 -19.73 2.43 2.62
CA TYR A 114 -19.49 2.76 1.21
C TYR A 114 -19.81 1.60 0.24
N GLY A 115 -20.22 0.46 0.78
CA GLY A 115 -20.77 -0.68 0.05
C GLY A 115 -19.89 -1.93 0.11
N TRP A 116 -20.52 -3.09 -0.02
CA TRP A 116 -19.84 -4.39 0.02
C TRP A 116 -19.21 -4.80 -1.32
N LYS A 117 -19.67 -4.19 -2.42
CA LYS A 117 -19.22 -4.54 -3.77
C LYS A 117 -17.73 -4.25 -3.98
N GLN A 118 -17.20 -3.19 -3.35
CA GLN A 118 -15.77 -2.86 -3.42
C GLN A 118 -14.89 -3.95 -2.79
N ILE A 119 -15.32 -4.56 -1.68
CA ILE A 119 -14.61 -5.68 -1.05
C ILE A 119 -14.58 -6.89 -1.99
N GLN A 120 -15.73 -7.23 -2.59
CA GLN A 120 -15.83 -8.34 -3.52
C GLN A 120 -15.00 -8.11 -4.79
N ASN A 121 -15.04 -6.89 -5.34
CA ASN A 121 -14.27 -6.52 -6.53
C ASN A 121 -12.77 -6.60 -6.25
N GLN A 122 -12.30 -6.02 -5.15
CA GLN A 122 -10.89 -6.11 -4.74
C GLN A 122 -10.47 -7.56 -4.52
N TRP A 123 -11.31 -8.38 -3.88
CA TRP A 123 -11.00 -9.79 -3.66
C TRP A 123 -10.85 -10.54 -4.97
N ASN A 124 -11.81 -10.39 -5.89
CA ASN A 124 -11.74 -11.04 -7.20
C ASN A 124 -10.53 -10.54 -8.00
N TRP A 125 -10.26 -9.24 -7.97
CA TRP A 125 -9.09 -8.65 -8.59
C TRP A 125 -7.79 -9.21 -8.01
N LEU A 126 -7.65 -9.29 -6.68
CA LEU A 126 -6.45 -9.80 -6.02
C LEU A 126 -6.24 -11.28 -6.36
N ILE A 127 -7.33 -12.06 -6.40
CA ILE A 127 -7.26 -13.43 -6.91
C ILE A 127 -6.78 -13.40 -8.35
N ASP A 128 -7.37 -12.64 -9.26
CA ASP A 128 -7.00 -12.61 -10.68
C ASP A 128 -5.58 -12.08 -10.93
N ASP A 129 -5.09 -11.13 -10.14
CA ASP A 129 -3.74 -10.56 -10.19
C ASP A 129 -2.70 -11.58 -9.72
N LEU A 130 -2.99 -12.27 -8.62
CA LEU A 130 -2.15 -13.32 -8.08
C LEU A 130 -2.35 -14.66 -8.81
N MET A 131 -3.46 -14.91 -9.52
CA MET A 131 -3.83 -16.20 -10.12
C MET A 131 -2.98 -16.65 -11.32
N PRO A 132 -2.39 -15.77 -12.16
CA PRO A 132 -1.28 -16.10 -13.04
C PRO A 132 -0.15 -16.80 -12.30
N PHE A 133 -0.03 -16.53 -10.99
CA PHE A 133 0.86 -17.14 -10.01
C PHE A 133 0.20 -18.28 -9.17
N LEU A 134 -0.95 -18.89 -9.53
CA LEU A 134 -1.62 -20.03 -8.82
C LEU A 134 -2.05 -21.23 -9.77
N ILE A 135 -1.79 -22.54 -9.46
CA ILE A 135 -1.80 -23.70 -10.46
C ILE A 135 -3.20 -24.26 -10.54
N LYS A 136 -3.59 -24.58 -11.77
CA LYS A 136 -4.91 -25.03 -12.19
C LYS A 136 -5.31 -26.45 -11.77
N ASP A 137 -4.44 -27.25 -11.18
CA ASP A 137 -4.77 -28.67 -10.93
C ASP A 137 -4.91 -28.99 -9.44
N ALA A 138 -6.10 -28.72 -8.91
CA ALA A 138 -6.88 -29.66 -8.08
C ALA A 138 -8.03 -28.92 -7.37
N LYS A 139 -9.28 -29.26 -7.71
CA LYS A 139 -10.49 -29.15 -6.87
C LYS A 139 -10.36 -28.35 -5.55
N MET A 140 -10.88 -27.13 -5.54
CA MET A 140 -11.50 -26.40 -4.41
C MET A 140 -10.78 -26.37 -3.04
N SER A 141 -9.47 -26.66 -2.99
CA SER A 141 -8.61 -26.57 -1.79
C SER A 141 -7.24 -25.95 -2.14
N SER A 142 -7.23 -25.04 -3.13
CA SER A 142 -6.11 -24.87 -4.06
C SER A 142 -5.82 -23.43 -4.48
N TYR A 143 -5.87 -22.48 -3.54
CA TYR A 143 -5.50 -21.08 -3.78
C TYR A 143 -4.00 -20.79 -3.88
N LEU A 144 -3.08 -21.76 -4.00
CA LEU A 144 -1.63 -21.49 -3.92
C LEU A 144 -0.74 -22.44 -4.73
N LYS A 145 -0.79 -22.50 -6.07
CA LYS A 145 0.07 -23.48 -6.79
C LYS A 145 0.88 -23.10 -8.07
N LYS A 146 0.84 -21.92 -8.71
CA LYS A 146 1.51 -21.59 -10.03
C LYS A 146 2.45 -20.43 -9.98
N ALA A 147 2.92 -20.14 -8.79
CA ALA A 147 3.82 -19.04 -8.66
C ALA A 147 5.14 -19.42 -9.36
N ASN A 148 5.39 -20.72 -9.57
CA ASN A 148 6.55 -21.23 -10.28
C ASN A 148 6.67 -20.91 -11.79
N LYS A 149 5.66 -20.36 -12.51
CA LYS A 149 5.77 -20.20 -13.98
C LYS A 149 6.30 -18.84 -14.48
N ASN A 150 6.13 -17.76 -13.72
CA ASN A 150 6.74 -16.44 -14.00
C ASN A 150 7.74 -15.99 -12.91
N ARG A 151 8.05 -16.87 -11.94
CA ARG A 151 9.07 -16.62 -10.90
C ARG A 151 10.51 -16.55 -11.41
N ALA A 152 10.75 -16.97 -12.64
CA ALA A 152 12.03 -16.79 -13.29
C ALA A 152 12.32 -15.33 -13.66
N THR A 153 11.29 -14.47 -13.71
CA THR A 153 11.40 -13.04 -14.07
C THR A 153 11.10 -12.11 -12.89
N VAL A 154 10.07 -12.42 -12.08
CA VAL A 154 9.71 -11.67 -10.85
C VAL A 154 9.63 -12.58 -9.61
N PRO A 155 10.76 -12.92 -8.97
CA PRO A 155 10.78 -13.77 -7.79
C PRO A 155 10.17 -13.15 -6.53
N TRP A 156 10.09 -11.82 -6.42
CA TRP A 156 9.62 -11.12 -5.22
C TRP A 156 8.18 -10.65 -5.35
N ILE A 157 7.35 -10.89 -4.33
CA ILE A 157 6.00 -10.34 -4.24
C ILE A 157 5.93 -9.48 -2.99
N LEU A 158 5.62 -8.20 -3.16
CA LEU A 158 5.56 -7.20 -2.10
C LEU A 158 4.14 -6.65 -2.04
N THR A 159 3.47 -6.82 -0.91
CA THR A 159 2.09 -6.35 -0.72
C THR A 159 2.04 -5.16 0.22
N PHE A 160 1.20 -4.19 -0.12
CA PHE A 160 1.07 -2.91 0.59
C PHE A 160 -0.39 -2.64 0.90
N GLY A 161 -0.67 -2.38 2.17
CA GLY A 161 -1.98 -1.98 2.66
C GLY A 161 -1.80 -1.10 3.89
N HIS A 162 -2.63 -0.09 4.07
CA HIS A 162 -2.41 0.89 5.12
C HIS A 162 -2.48 0.27 6.53
N ARG A 163 -3.60 -0.37 6.87
CA ARG A 163 -3.80 -1.01 8.16
C ARG A 163 -3.02 -2.32 8.24
N PRO A 164 -2.26 -2.55 9.33
CA PRO A 164 -1.52 -3.78 9.52
C PRO A 164 -2.44 -5.00 9.61
N MET A 165 -1.98 -6.13 9.07
CA MET A 165 -2.58 -7.44 9.35
C MET A 165 -2.20 -7.94 10.75
N TYR A 166 -0.97 -7.67 11.19
CA TYR A 166 -0.45 -8.01 12.50
C TYR A 166 0.14 -6.77 13.17
N CYS A 167 -0.17 -6.56 14.45
CA CYS A 167 0.39 -5.48 15.24
C CYS A 167 1.40 -6.03 16.24
N SER A 168 2.61 -5.47 16.25
CA SER A 168 3.65 -5.79 17.24
C SER A 168 3.69 -4.78 18.39
N ASP A 169 2.88 -3.73 18.31
CA ASP A 169 2.66 -2.72 19.33
C ASP A 169 1.17 -2.44 19.54
N PHE A 170 0.86 -1.74 20.63
CA PHE A 170 -0.50 -1.34 20.98
C PHE A 170 -0.53 0.18 21.09
N ASP A 171 -0.92 0.85 20.02
CA ASP A 171 -1.01 2.31 19.99
C ASP A 171 -2.44 2.81 20.32
N GLY A 172 -3.41 1.90 20.41
CA GLY A 172 -4.78 2.20 20.80
C GLY A 172 -5.64 2.82 19.70
N ASP A 173 -5.14 2.87 18.46
CA ASP A 173 -5.83 3.45 17.30
C ASP A 173 -6.02 2.36 16.22
N ASP A 174 -5.07 2.25 15.30
CA ASP A 174 -5.13 1.29 14.20
C ASP A 174 -4.60 -0.10 14.60
N CYS A 175 -3.87 -0.16 15.72
CA CYS A 175 -3.38 -1.37 16.37
C CYS A 175 -4.02 -1.58 17.76
N THR A 176 -5.31 -1.92 17.78
CA THR A 176 -6.06 -2.21 19.03
C THR A 176 -6.09 -3.69 19.40
N LYS A 177 -5.64 -4.59 18.53
CA LYS A 177 -5.58 -6.04 18.76
C LYS A 177 -4.36 -6.61 18.02
N TYR A 178 -3.81 -7.71 18.55
CA TYR A 178 -2.72 -8.45 17.89
C TYR A 178 -3.12 -8.90 16.47
N GLU A 179 -4.40 -9.23 16.30
CA GLU A 179 -5.05 -9.59 15.04
C GLU A 179 -6.02 -8.48 14.61
N SER A 180 -5.75 -7.84 13.47
CA SER A 180 -6.62 -6.82 12.86
C SER A 180 -7.79 -7.48 12.11
N ILE A 181 -8.87 -6.75 11.81
CA ILE A 181 -9.97 -7.24 10.94
C ILE A 181 -9.46 -7.64 9.55
N VAL A 182 -8.37 -7.01 9.09
CA VAL A 182 -7.65 -7.40 7.86
C VAL A 182 -7.13 -8.84 7.96
N TYR A 183 -6.81 -9.31 9.17
CA TYR A 183 -6.51 -10.70 9.48
C TYR A 183 -7.76 -11.43 9.97
N ASN A 184 -8.50 -12.09 9.06
CA ASN A 184 -9.61 -12.95 9.44
C ASN A 184 -9.29 -14.43 9.18
N GLY A 185 -8.49 -15.02 10.07
CA GLY A 185 -8.50 -16.46 10.26
C GLY A 185 -7.87 -17.31 9.16
N THR A 186 -6.77 -16.89 8.54
CA THR A 186 -5.90 -17.86 7.86
C THR A 186 -5.40 -18.86 8.91
N VAL A 187 -6.02 -20.05 8.94
CA VAL A 187 -5.84 -21.12 9.95
C VAL A 187 -4.41 -21.70 9.98
N SER A 188 -3.54 -21.22 9.10
CA SER A 188 -2.12 -21.52 9.06
C SER A 188 -1.41 -20.26 8.58
N PRO A 189 -0.31 -19.81 9.22
CA PRO A 189 0.60 -18.88 8.55
C PRO A 189 0.94 -19.49 7.20
N TYR A 190 0.93 -18.67 6.17
CA TYR A 190 1.27 -19.01 4.79
C TYR A 190 2.31 -20.13 4.77
N PHE A 191 1.91 -21.34 4.35
CA PHE A 191 2.80 -22.49 4.31
C PHE A 191 3.83 -22.20 3.22
N ASN A 192 4.99 -21.68 3.64
CA ASN A 192 6.14 -21.26 2.84
C ASN A 192 5.81 -21.15 1.35
N PRO A 193 5.20 -20.04 0.88
CA PRO A 193 5.19 -19.80 -0.55
C PRO A 193 6.66 -19.88 -0.95
N LEU A 194 7.00 -20.65 -2.00
CA LEU A 194 8.39 -20.89 -2.42
C LEU A 194 9.12 -19.60 -2.89
N ALA A 195 8.62 -18.42 -2.49
CA ALA A 195 9.14 -17.07 -2.63
C ALA A 195 8.67 -16.26 -1.40
N PRO A 196 9.53 -15.39 -0.85
CA PRO A 196 9.16 -14.51 0.26
C PRO A 196 8.08 -13.52 -0.19
N VAL A 197 6.96 -13.53 0.53
CA VAL A 197 5.93 -12.49 0.45
C VAL A 197 6.19 -11.56 1.62
N HIS A 198 6.45 -10.28 1.33
CA HIS A 198 6.58 -9.25 2.35
C HIS A 198 5.34 -8.38 2.36
N ILE A 199 4.76 -8.22 3.55
CA ILE A 199 3.61 -7.34 3.78
C ILE A 199 4.14 -6.08 4.45
N VAL A 200 3.81 -4.93 3.87
CA VAL A 200 4.14 -3.61 4.40
C VAL A 200 2.86 -2.89 4.78
N SER A 201 2.84 -2.31 5.97
CA SER A 201 1.74 -1.46 6.46
C SER A 201 2.23 -0.14 7.03
N GLY A 202 1.44 0.92 6.87
CA GLY A 202 1.83 2.29 7.26
C GLY A 202 1.18 2.82 8.54
N SER A 203 0.11 2.18 9.02
CA SER A 203 -0.78 2.76 10.04
C SER A 203 -0.27 2.69 11.49
N ALA A 204 0.59 1.72 11.84
CA ALA A 204 1.18 1.65 13.17
C ALA A 204 2.12 2.85 13.37
N LYS A 205 1.73 3.81 14.22
CA LYS A 205 2.44 5.11 14.40
C LYS A 205 3.79 4.97 15.12
N ALA A 206 4.27 3.75 15.36
CA ALA A 206 5.58 3.44 15.87
C ALA A 206 6.50 2.88 14.78
N SER A 207 7.82 3.07 14.92
CA SER A 207 8.78 2.28 14.16
C SER A 207 8.71 0.83 14.67
N GLN A 208 7.81 0.02 14.13
CA GLN A 208 8.01 -1.42 14.14
C GLN A 208 9.36 -1.65 13.45
N SER A 209 10.25 -2.43 14.05
CA SER A 209 11.62 -2.62 13.55
C SER A 209 11.59 -2.90 12.04
N ASN A 210 11.93 -1.88 11.24
CA ASN A 210 11.98 -1.83 9.76
C ASN A 210 10.72 -1.48 8.95
N VAL A 211 9.70 -0.79 9.48
CA VAL A 211 8.59 -0.27 8.64
C VAL A 211 8.38 1.24 8.85
N TYR A 212 8.71 2.03 7.82
CA TYR A 212 8.33 3.44 7.71
C TYR A 212 7.12 3.54 6.77
N PRO A 213 6.21 4.52 6.96
CA PRO A 213 5.03 4.69 6.09
C PRO A 213 5.42 5.05 4.65
N ILE A 214 6.66 5.47 4.44
CA ILE A 214 7.25 5.69 3.13
C ILE A 214 8.43 4.73 2.95
N ILE A 215 8.32 3.83 1.98
CA ILE A 215 9.41 2.95 1.55
C ILE A 215 10.02 3.51 0.27
N VAL A 216 11.34 3.48 0.23
CA VAL A 216 12.15 4.01 -0.86
C VAL A 216 13.01 2.88 -1.39
N LEU A 217 12.96 2.66 -2.70
CA LEU A 217 13.72 1.60 -3.36
C LEU A 217 14.70 2.18 -4.38
N SER A 218 15.87 1.57 -4.45
CA SER A 218 16.92 1.83 -5.44
C SER A 218 17.18 0.55 -6.22
N SER A 219 17.42 0.69 -7.51
CA SER A 219 17.71 -0.36 -8.48
C SER A 219 19.03 -1.09 -8.21
N GLU A 220 19.94 -0.50 -7.42
CA GLU A 220 21.14 -1.21 -6.94
C GLU A 220 20.82 -2.25 -5.85
N ALA A 221 19.60 -2.22 -5.28
CA ALA A 221 19.19 -3.08 -4.18
C ALA A 221 18.32 -4.29 -4.61
N LEU A 222 18.00 -4.44 -5.89
CA LEU A 222 17.20 -5.54 -6.48
C LEU A 222 18.03 -6.35 -7.48
#